data_AF-A0A6B2G8L0-F1
#
_entry.id   AF-A0A6B2G8L0-F1
#
_cell.length_a   1.000
_cell.length_b   1.000
_cell.length_c   1.000
_cell.angle_alpha   90.00
_cell.angle_beta   90.00
_cell.angle_gamma   90.00
#
_symmetry.space_group_name_H-M   'P 1'
#
loop_
_entity.id
_entity.type
_entity.pdbx_description
1 polymer ?
#
loop_
_entity_poly.entity_id
_entity_poly.type
_entity_poly.pdbx_seq_one_letter_code
_entity_poly.pdbx_strand_id
1 'polypeptide(L)'
;VLSIMSSLSIQLQNLKTGYLYEENGVLSRYSLLYDATKAKTISKEMALTDAQSGLEELILIDKNFETFKESLFNPDSLTISRVNTTNKENKVLNGEIDRFLYLIAPYLMLNSAHSTIEWLLFKYSINIYNQESYVLLFLPYHETKLFSRAIMLIDCKNPTS
;
A
#
# COMPACT_ATOMS: atom_id res chain seq x y z
N VAL A 1 -28.35 -22.85 9.57
CA VAL A 1 -27.31 -23.85 9.24
C VAL A 1 -25.98 -23.13 9.23
N LEU A 2 -25.17 -23.29 10.29
CA LEU A 2 -23.83 -22.69 10.37
C LEU A 2 -22.94 -23.40 9.34
N SER A 3 -22.45 -22.66 8.34
CA SER A 3 -21.47 -23.17 7.39
C SER A 3 -20.14 -23.36 8.13
N ILE A 4 -19.75 -24.61 8.36
CA ILE A 4 -18.41 -24.92 8.88
C ILE A 4 -17.44 -24.65 7.73
N MET A 5 -16.87 -23.44 7.72
CA MET A 5 -15.81 -23.06 6.79
C MET A 5 -14.61 -23.99 7.03
N SER A 6 -14.17 -24.70 5.99
CA SER A 6 -13.01 -25.59 6.08
C SER A 6 -11.72 -24.79 6.30
N SER A 7 -10.70 -25.37 6.93
CA SER A 7 -9.38 -24.74 7.11
C SER A 7 -8.81 -24.20 5.78
N LEU A 8 -9.02 -24.93 4.68
CA LEU A 8 -8.66 -24.49 3.34
C LEU A 8 -9.49 -23.30 2.85
N SER A 9 -10.80 -23.26 3.15
CA SER A 9 -11.65 -22.12 2.83
C SER A 9 -11.23 -20.85 3.58
N ILE A 10 -10.80 -21.00 4.84
CA ILE A 10 -10.24 -19.92 5.65
C ILE A 10 -8.89 -19.48 5.06
N GLN A 11 -8.02 -20.43 4.69
CA GLN A 11 -6.75 -20.13 4.03
C GLN A 11 -6.96 -19.41 2.68
N LEU A 12 -7.93 -19.84 1.88
CA LEU A 12 -8.29 -19.20 0.60
C LEU A 12 -8.93 -17.83 0.79
N GLN A 13 -9.72 -17.63 1.85
CA GLN A 13 -10.22 -16.30 2.22
C GLN A 13 -9.09 -15.38 2.68
N ASN A 14 -8.13 -15.88 3.44
CA ASN A 14 -6.94 -15.10 3.82
C ASN A 14 -6.03 -14.81 2.61
N LEU A 15 -6.08 -15.66 1.57
CA LEU A 15 -5.44 -15.41 0.27
C LEU A 15 -6.24 -14.46 -0.63
N LYS A 16 -7.56 -14.31 -0.42
CA LYS A 16 -8.36 -13.19 -0.95
C LYS A 16 -7.96 -11.95 -0.15
N THR A 17 -6.81 -11.42 -0.53
CA THR A 17 -6.28 -10.18 -0.02
C THR A 17 -7.33 -9.07 -0.14
N GLY A 18 -7.66 -8.40 0.98
CA GLY A 18 -8.72 -7.39 1.11
C GLY A 18 -8.60 -6.16 0.19
N TYR A 19 -7.60 -6.11 -0.69
CA TYR A 19 -7.43 -5.11 -1.73
C TYR A 19 -8.01 -5.52 -3.10
N LEU A 20 -8.58 -6.73 -3.24
CA LEU A 20 -9.21 -7.19 -4.49
C LEU A 20 -10.73 -6.97 -4.44
N TYR A 21 -11.30 -6.41 -5.50
CA TYR A 21 -12.74 -6.35 -5.71
C TYR A 21 -13.15 -7.04 -6.99
N GLU A 22 -14.39 -7.54 -7.00
CA GLU A 22 -14.97 -8.19 -8.16
C GLU A 22 -15.89 -7.20 -8.87
N GLU A 23 -15.59 -6.92 -10.14
CA GLU A 23 -16.43 -6.12 -11.03
C GLU A 23 -16.70 -6.96 -12.28
N ASN A 24 -17.97 -7.23 -12.56
CA ASN A 24 -18.40 -8.06 -13.70
C ASN A 24 -17.72 -9.45 -13.78
N GLY A 25 -17.47 -10.10 -12.64
CA GLY A 25 -16.80 -11.41 -12.58
C GLY A 25 -15.27 -11.35 -12.72
N VAL A 26 -14.69 -10.15 -12.76
CA VAL A 26 -13.24 -9.92 -12.85
C VAL A 26 -12.72 -9.41 -11.53
N LEU A 27 -11.74 -10.11 -10.95
CA LEU A 27 -10.99 -9.63 -9.79
C LEU A 27 -10.02 -8.52 -10.24
N SER A 28 -10.18 -7.34 -9.65
CA SER A 28 -9.34 -6.16 -9.85
C SER A 28 -8.73 -5.73 -8.52
N ARG A 29 -7.57 -5.09 -8.56
CA ARG A 29 -6.92 -4.52 -7.37
C ARG A 29 -7.38 -3.08 -7.20
N TYR A 30 -7.80 -2.71 -6.00
CA TYR A 30 -7.94 -1.31 -5.66
C TYR A 30 -6.55 -0.64 -5.74
N SER A 31 -6.49 0.51 -6.39
CA SER A 31 -5.27 1.31 -6.56
C SER A 31 -5.57 2.74 -6.18
N LEU A 32 -4.60 3.40 -5.55
CA LEU A 32 -4.70 4.82 -5.23
C LEU A 32 -4.52 5.66 -6.51
N LEU A 33 -3.53 5.26 -7.33
CA LEU A 33 -3.08 6.00 -8.51
C LEU A 33 -3.70 5.52 -9.82
N TYR A 34 -3.78 4.21 -10.05
CA TYR A 34 -4.14 3.65 -11.35
C TYR A 34 -5.65 3.40 -11.49
N ASP A 35 -6.11 3.43 -12.74
CA ASP A 35 -7.45 2.94 -13.07
C ASP A 35 -7.52 1.41 -12.97
N ALA A 36 -8.72 0.84 -13.00
CA ALA A 36 -8.93 -0.61 -12.88
C ALA A 36 -8.15 -1.40 -13.94
N THR A 37 -8.01 -0.86 -15.16
CA THR A 37 -7.32 -1.50 -16.28
C THR A 37 -5.82 -1.60 -16.02
N LYS A 38 -5.18 -0.49 -15.64
CA LYS A 38 -3.74 -0.43 -15.36
C LYS A 38 -3.40 -1.09 -14.03
N ALA A 39 -4.23 -0.96 -13.01
CA ALA A 39 -4.05 -1.64 -11.72
C ALA A 39 -3.99 -3.16 -11.85
N LYS A 40 -4.70 -3.72 -12.85
CA LYS A 40 -4.72 -5.16 -13.14
C LYS A 40 -3.45 -5.65 -13.84
N THR A 41 -2.85 -4.84 -14.71
CA THR A 41 -1.75 -5.27 -15.59
C THR A 41 -0.39 -4.81 -15.12
N ILE A 42 -0.33 -3.82 -14.24
CA ILE A 42 0.95 -3.25 -13.82
C ILE A 42 1.78 -4.25 -13.01
N SER A 43 3.04 -4.42 -13.42
CA SER A 43 4.00 -5.26 -12.73
C SER A 43 4.62 -4.52 -11.53
N LYS A 44 5.23 -5.26 -10.60
CA LYS A 44 5.91 -4.65 -9.44
C LYS A 44 7.11 -3.83 -9.87
N GLU A 45 7.80 -4.25 -10.93
CA GLU A 45 8.96 -3.58 -11.49
C GLU A 45 8.58 -2.22 -12.09
N MET A 46 7.47 -2.16 -12.82
CA MET A 46 6.93 -0.89 -13.34
C MET A 46 6.50 0.04 -12.19
N ALA A 47 5.77 -0.49 -11.20
CA ALA A 47 5.35 0.31 -10.05
C ALA A 47 6.55 0.84 -9.24
N LEU A 48 7.61 0.04 -9.08
CA LEU A 48 8.85 0.48 -8.43
C LEU A 48 9.53 1.58 -9.24
N THR A 49 9.57 1.48 -10.57
CA THR A 49 10.19 2.50 -11.44
C THR A 49 9.43 3.83 -11.35
N ASP A 50 8.10 3.79 -11.39
CA ASP A 50 7.23 4.97 -11.20
C ASP A 50 7.44 5.61 -9.82
N ALA A 51 7.59 4.77 -8.78
CA ALA A 51 7.82 5.22 -7.42
C ALA A 51 9.22 5.79 -7.19
N GLN A 52 10.27 5.20 -7.79
CA GLN A 52 11.63 5.75 -7.73
C GLN A 52 11.69 7.13 -8.40
N SER A 53 11.02 7.30 -9.55
CA SER A 53 10.92 8.60 -10.21
C SER A 53 10.19 9.62 -9.33
N GLY A 54 9.08 9.21 -8.70
CA GLY A 54 8.38 10.05 -7.73
C GLY A 54 9.22 10.40 -6.49
N LEU A 55 10.03 9.46 -6.00
CA LEU A 55 10.94 9.71 -4.88
C LEU A 55 11.99 10.75 -5.23
N GLU A 56 12.60 10.68 -6.42
CA GLU A 56 13.58 11.68 -6.87
C GLU A 56 12.94 13.08 -6.95
N GLU A 57 11.71 13.20 -7.47
CA GLU A 57 10.98 14.46 -7.46
C GLU A 57 10.73 14.99 -6.04
N LEU A 58 10.38 14.10 -5.10
CA LEU A 58 10.19 14.47 -3.69
C LEU A 58 11.50 14.90 -3.03
N ILE A 59 12.64 14.26 -3.36
CA ILE A 59 13.97 14.63 -2.84
C ILE A 59 14.37 16.04 -3.28
N LEU A 60 13.99 16.46 -4.49
CA LEU A 60 14.22 17.84 -4.96
C LEU A 60 13.47 18.88 -4.12
N ILE A 61 12.33 18.49 -3.50
CA ILE A 61 11.52 19.35 -2.64
C ILE A 61 12.01 19.27 -1.19
N ASP A 62 12.26 18.06 -0.69
CA ASP A 62 12.68 17.79 0.68
C ASP A 62 13.71 16.65 0.72
N LYS A 63 14.96 16.99 1.06
CA LYS A 63 16.07 16.03 1.09
C LYS A 63 15.89 14.91 2.12
N ASN A 64 14.99 15.06 3.09
CA ASN A 64 14.72 14.01 4.07
C ASN A 64 14.22 12.71 3.42
N PHE A 65 13.69 12.76 2.19
CA PHE A 65 13.28 11.57 1.45
C PHE A 65 14.44 10.68 0.98
N GLU A 66 15.68 11.22 0.91
CA GLU A 66 16.84 10.48 0.41
C GLU A 66 17.15 9.25 1.27
N THR A 67 16.84 9.29 2.57
CA THR A 67 17.07 8.18 3.50
C THR A 67 16.30 6.90 3.14
N PHE A 68 15.26 6.96 2.30
CA PHE A 68 14.43 5.81 1.94
C PHE A 68 14.84 5.15 0.62
N LYS A 69 15.76 5.76 -0.13
CA LYS A 69 16.18 5.29 -1.46
C LYS A 69 16.81 3.90 -1.41
N GLU A 70 17.71 3.70 -0.44
CA GLU A 70 18.42 2.43 -0.25
C GLU A 70 17.64 1.39 0.56
N SER A 71 16.42 1.73 1.01
CA SER A 71 15.55 0.83 1.78
C SER A 71 14.22 0.56 1.08
N LEU A 72 13.19 1.37 1.32
CA LEU A 72 11.83 1.16 0.83
C LEU A 72 11.72 1.17 -0.70
N PHE A 73 12.65 1.86 -1.37
CA PHE A 73 12.66 2.02 -2.83
C PHE A 73 13.88 1.39 -3.51
N ASN A 74 14.61 0.54 -2.79
CA ASN A 74 15.75 -0.20 -3.33
C ASN A 74 15.26 -1.25 -4.36
N PRO A 75 15.92 -1.46 -5.51
CA PRO A 75 15.62 -2.58 -6.42
C PRO A 75 15.49 -3.95 -5.75
N ASP A 76 16.33 -4.23 -4.74
CA ASP A 76 16.33 -5.49 -3.99
C ASP A 76 15.03 -5.72 -3.21
N SER A 77 14.28 -4.65 -2.93
CA SER A 77 12.98 -4.72 -2.27
C SER A 77 12.02 -5.65 -3.00
N LEU A 78 12.15 -5.87 -4.33
CA LEU A 78 11.31 -6.79 -5.09
C LEU A 78 11.34 -8.21 -4.55
N THR A 79 12.49 -8.68 -4.05
CA THR A 79 12.71 -10.05 -3.59
C THR A 79 12.11 -10.35 -2.22
N ILE A 80 11.93 -9.32 -1.39
CA ILE A 80 11.55 -9.49 0.01
C ILE A 80 10.03 -9.64 0.14
N SER A 81 9.54 -10.78 0.60
CA SER A 81 8.11 -10.95 0.90
C SER A 81 7.83 -10.65 2.37
N ARG A 82 6.92 -9.71 2.63
CA ARG A 82 6.50 -9.31 3.97
C ARG A 82 5.87 -10.46 4.79
N VAL A 83 5.25 -11.40 4.09
CA VAL A 83 4.62 -12.60 4.68
C VAL A 83 5.67 -13.59 5.19
N ASN A 84 6.88 -13.56 4.62
CA ASN A 84 7.96 -14.51 4.91
C ASN A 84 9.04 -13.92 5.83
N THR A 85 8.84 -12.70 6.34
CA THR A 85 9.78 -12.02 7.24
C THR A 85 9.42 -12.28 8.70
N THR A 86 10.43 -12.33 9.56
CA THR A 86 10.24 -12.55 11.00
C THR A 86 9.47 -11.39 11.65
N ASN A 87 8.85 -11.64 12.80
CA ASN A 87 8.15 -10.60 13.57
C ASN A 87 9.06 -9.40 13.90
N LYS A 88 10.36 -9.63 14.10
CA LYS A 88 11.33 -8.57 14.40
C LYS A 88 11.59 -7.70 13.17
N GLU A 89 11.82 -8.32 12.01
CA GLU A 89 12.03 -7.61 10.75
C GLU A 89 10.79 -6.82 10.34
N ASN A 90 9.59 -7.41 10.50
CA ASN A 90 8.32 -6.74 10.23
C ASN A 90 8.12 -5.50 11.11
N LYS A 91 8.55 -5.51 12.38
CA LYS A 91 8.51 -4.33 13.26
C LYS A 91 9.46 -3.22 12.82
N VAL A 92 10.66 -3.58 12.36
CA VAL A 92 11.62 -2.59 11.82
C VAL A 92 11.08 -1.94 10.56
N LEU A 93 10.57 -2.76 9.63
CA LEU A 93 9.93 -2.29 8.41
C LEU A 93 8.72 -1.38 8.71
N ASN A 94 7.89 -1.74 9.69
CA ASN A 94 6.79 -0.90 10.15
C ASN A 94 7.26 0.50 10.56
N GLY A 95 8.25 0.57 11.45
CA GLY A 95 8.76 1.86 11.92
C GLY A 95 9.42 2.69 10.81
N GLU A 96 9.97 2.07 9.78
CA GLU A 96 10.46 2.78 8.60
C GLU A 96 9.33 3.32 7.72
N ILE A 97 8.31 2.50 7.46
CA ILE A 97 7.11 2.92 6.71
C ILE A 97 6.39 4.05 7.44
N ASP A 98 6.16 3.94 8.75
CA ASP A 98 5.47 4.97 9.53
C ASP A 98 6.21 6.32 9.48
N ARG A 99 7.55 6.29 9.50
CA ARG A 99 8.38 7.49 9.30
C ARG A 99 8.19 8.10 7.91
N PHE A 100 8.14 7.27 6.86
CA PHE A 100 7.86 7.74 5.52
C PHE A 100 6.45 8.34 5.40
N LEU A 101 5.43 7.67 5.94
CA LEU A 101 4.03 8.14 5.91
C LEU A 101 3.88 9.47 6.67
N TYR A 102 4.58 9.66 7.78
CA TYR A 102 4.60 10.94 8.48
C TYR A 102 5.24 12.04 7.63
N LEU A 103 6.39 11.76 7.00
CA LEU A 103 7.12 12.74 6.20
C LEU A 103 6.36 13.15 4.93
N ILE A 104 5.65 12.22 4.29
CA ILE A 104 4.96 12.46 3.02
C ILE A 104 3.60 13.17 3.19
N ALA A 105 3.05 13.20 4.41
CA ALA A 105 1.73 13.76 4.69
C ALA A 105 1.45 15.14 4.06
N PRO A 106 2.33 16.16 4.17
CA PRO A 106 2.07 17.48 3.56
C PRO A 106 2.15 17.50 2.03
N TYR A 107 2.67 16.44 1.40
CA TYR A 107 2.93 16.36 -0.03
C TYR A 107 1.90 15.53 -0.80
N LEU A 108 0.83 15.05 -0.15
CA LEU A 108 -0.15 14.15 -0.75
C LEU A 108 -0.93 14.71 -1.95
N MET A 109 -0.84 16.00 -2.26
CA MET A 109 -1.45 16.55 -3.47
C MET A 109 -0.55 16.43 -4.72
N LEU A 110 0.69 15.94 -4.56
CA LEU A 110 1.65 15.75 -5.64
C LEU A 110 1.50 14.35 -6.26
N ASN A 111 1.63 14.25 -7.58
CA ASN A 111 1.62 12.96 -8.28
C ASN A 111 2.80 12.06 -7.87
N SER A 112 3.95 12.66 -7.55
CA SER A 112 5.12 11.97 -7.00
C SER A 112 4.83 11.30 -5.65
N ALA A 113 3.99 11.94 -4.82
CA ALA A 113 3.54 11.34 -3.58
C ALA A 113 2.60 10.14 -3.83
N HIS A 114 1.70 10.26 -4.82
CA HIS A 114 0.81 9.16 -5.16
C HIS A 114 1.55 7.91 -5.69
N SER A 115 2.58 8.08 -6.53
CA SER A 115 3.33 6.93 -7.06
C SER A 115 4.13 6.21 -5.96
N THR A 116 4.73 6.96 -5.04
CA THR A 116 5.44 6.38 -3.90
C THR A 116 4.50 5.66 -2.93
N ILE A 117 3.33 6.22 -2.59
CA ILE A 117 2.32 5.54 -1.76
C ILE A 117 1.76 4.30 -2.46
N GLU A 118 1.50 4.35 -3.78
CA GLU A 118 1.02 3.20 -4.55
C GLU A 118 2.01 2.03 -4.48
N TRP A 119 3.32 2.31 -4.55
CA TRP A 119 4.34 1.30 -4.34
C TRP A 119 4.27 0.70 -2.93
N LEU A 120 4.14 1.53 -1.89
CA LEU A 120 4.04 1.02 -0.52
C LEU A 120 2.79 0.15 -0.31
N LEU A 121 1.66 0.52 -0.91
CA LEU A 121 0.45 -0.31 -0.94
C LEU A 121 0.71 -1.64 -1.65
N PHE A 122 1.26 -1.61 -2.86
CA PHE A 122 1.44 -2.80 -3.68
C PHE A 122 2.52 -3.75 -3.13
N LYS A 123 3.60 -3.21 -2.57
CA LYS A 123 4.73 -3.99 -2.08
C LYS A 123 4.57 -4.44 -0.63
N TYR A 124 4.16 -3.52 0.23
CA TYR A 124 4.18 -3.73 1.68
C TYR A 124 2.78 -3.84 2.29
N SER A 125 1.72 -3.62 1.51
CA SER A 125 0.33 -3.68 1.97
C SER A 125 0.10 -2.83 3.22
N ILE A 126 0.54 -1.56 3.15
CA ILE A 126 0.48 -0.62 4.29
C ILE A 126 -0.94 -0.39 4.81
N ASN A 127 -1.95 -0.56 3.95
CA ASN A 127 -3.37 -0.54 4.33
C ASN A 127 -3.76 -1.64 5.33
N ILE A 128 -2.99 -2.74 5.40
CA ILE A 128 -3.21 -3.87 6.31
C ILE A 128 -2.28 -3.76 7.52
N TYR A 129 -0.97 -3.64 7.27
CA TYR A 129 0.02 -3.76 8.34
C TYR A 129 0.37 -2.43 9.06
N ASN A 130 0.03 -1.30 8.43
CA ASN A 130 0.26 0.06 8.92
C ASN A 130 -1.05 0.86 8.90
N GLN A 131 -2.18 0.19 9.15
CA GLN A 131 -3.52 0.74 8.92
C GLN A 131 -3.77 2.05 9.68
N GLU A 132 -3.32 2.17 10.93
CA GLU A 132 -3.47 3.39 11.72
C GLU A 132 -2.75 4.58 11.07
N SER A 133 -1.45 4.47 10.82
CA SER A 133 -0.64 5.47 10.13
C SER A 133 -1.20 5.80 8.75
N TYR A 134 -1.67 4.79 8.03
CA TYR A 134 -2.29 4.94 6.71
C TYR A 134 -3.58 5.78 6.78
N VAL A 135 -4.49 5.50 7.72
CA VAL A 135 -5.72 6.30 7.88
C VAL A 135 -5.37 7.74 8.27
N LEU A 136 -4.50 7.90 9.27
CA LEU A 136 -4.08 9.21 9.77
C LEU A 136 -3.46 10.08 8.67
N LEU A 137 -2.68 9.48 7.77
CA LEU A 137 -2.08 10.15 6.61
C LEU A 137 -3.13 10.83 5.72
N PHE A 138 -4.28 10.20 5.47
CA PHE A 138 -5.31 10.75 4.58
C PHE A 138 -6.36 11.62 5.29
N LEU A 139 -6.46 11.60 6.62
CA LEU A 139 -7.47 12.38 7.36
C LEU A 139 -7.47 13.89 7.04
N PRO A 140 -6.31 14.58 6.90
CA PRO A 140 -6.29 15.99 6.52
C PRO A 140 -6.91 16.26 5.14
N TYR A 141 -7.04 15.23 4.31
CA TYR A 141 -7.52 15.29 2.92
C TYR A 141 -8.94 14.71 2.75
N HIS A 142 -9.73 14.60 3.84
CA HIS A 142 -11.02 13.91 3.85
C HIS A 142 -12.07 14.42 2.85
N GLU A 143 -11.98 15.68 2.42
CA GLU A 143 -12.89 16.26 1.43
C GLU A 143 -12.50 15.93 -0.02
N THR A 144 -11.38 15.23 -0.24
CA THR A 144 -10.84 14.95 -1.57
C THR A 144 -11.24 13.56 -2.08
N LYS A 145 -11.20 13.37 -3.41
CA LYS A 145 -11.33 12.04 -4.03
C LYS A 145 -10.19 11.09 -3.66
N LEU A 146 -9.04 11.63 -3.23
CA LEU A 146 -7.92 10.83 -2.77
C LEU A 146 -8.29 10.06 -1.50
N PHE A 147 -8.93 10.74 -0.54
CA PHE A 147 -9.38 10.11 0.69
C PHE A 147 -10.41 9.01 0.44
N SER A 148 -11.41 9.24 -0.42
CA SER A 148 -12.41 8.21 -0.71
C SER A 148 -11.78 6.95 -1.32
N ARG A 149 -10.83 7.10 -2.25
CA ARG A 149 -10.03 5.98 -2.77
C ARG A 149 -9.20 5.30 -1.68
N ALA A 150 -8.55 6.07 -0.83
CA ALA A 150 -7.71 5.56 0.24
C ALA A 150 -8.51 4.72 1.25
N ILE A 151 -9.71 5.14 1.63
CA ILE A 151 -10.57 4.39 2.55
C ILE A 151 -11.14 3.12 1.90
N MET A 152 -11.45 3.13 0.60
CA MET A 152 -11.88 1.92 -0.11
C MET A 152 -10.81 0.83 -0.15
N LEU A 153 -9.53 1.18 0.04
CA LEU A 153 -8.41 0.24 0.14
C LEU A 153 -8.31 -0.44 1.51
N ILE A 154 -9.10 -0.02 2.49
CA ILE A 154 -9.15 -0.64 3.80
C ILE A 154 -10.22 -1.73 3.79
N ASP A 155 -9.86 -2.93 4.23
CA ASP A 155 -10.83 -4.01 4.34
C ASP A 155 -11.77 -3.77 5.53
N CYS A 156 -12.91 -3.11 5.26
CA CYS A 156 -13.95 -2.89 6.25
C CYS A 156 -14.76 -4.16 6.57
N LYS A 157 -14.47 -5.33 5.98
CA LYS A 157 -15.25 -6.55 6.19
C LYS A 157 -14.82 -7.39 7.39
N ASN A 158 -13.67 -7.08 8.00
CA ASN A 158 -13.27 -7.68 9.27
C ASN A 158 -13.03 -6.59 10.31
N PRO A 159 -14.10 -6.01 10.91
CA PRO A 159 -13.94 -5.39 12.21
C PRO A 159 -13.44 -6.50 13.14
N THR A 160 -12.17 -6.44 13.51
CA THR A 160 -11.56 -7.32 14.51
C THR A 160 -12.48 -7.36 15.74
N SER A 161 -13.13 -8.52 15.92
CA SER A 161 -13.74 -8.95 17.17
C SER A 161 -12.75 -9.83 17.92
#